data_AF-A0A2V7SYU3-F1
#
_entry.id   AF-A0A2V7SYU3-F1
#
_cell.length_a   1.000
_cell.length_b   1.000
_cell.length_c   1.000
_cell.angle_alpha   90.00
_cell.angle_beta   90.00
_cell.angle_gamma   90.00
#
_symmetry.space_group_name_H-M   'P 1'
#
loop_
_entity.id
_entity.type
_entity.pdbx_description
1 polymer ?
#
loop_
_entity_poly.entity_id
_entity_poly.type
_entity_poly.pdbx_seq_one_letter_code
_entity_poly.pdbx_strand_id
1 'polypeptide(L)'
;KTDPSKGTLKMGQKFQAPFSILDENGKVIFSVSDDPYSVGFRGRVHVAPGSGGNYNIWVHNASGTLVATMGESKAGAGFFSALMNGKDAVTMTGEGFGVENAAGKLLAHMGLDPANKTRARIVLRGPLSLTDEAGNTVVDAGSPQVGLGAVRAWPNANCRASALPACIKGN
;
A
#
# COMPACT_ATOMS: atom_id res chain seq x y z
N LYS A 1 37.04 -17.75 28.86
CA LYS A 1 36.41 -16.62 28.14
C LYS A 1 35.39 -17.20 27.19
N THR A 2 34.11 -17.13 27.55
CA THR A 2 32.99 -17.59 26.71
C THR A 2 32.68 -16.50 25.69
N ASP A 3 32.59 -16.91 24.43
CA ASP A 3 32.21 -16.07 23.29
C ASP A 3 30.72 -15.68 23.41
N PRO A 4 30.37 -14.38 23.50
CA PRO A 4 28.99 -13.92 23.66
C PRO A 4 28.14 -14.05 22.38
N SER A 5 28.71 -14.48 21.24
CA SER A 5 28.01 -14.54 19.94
C SER A 5 27.04 -15.72 19.76
N LYS A 6 26.93 -16.64 20.73
CA LYS A 6 26.08 -17.85 20.61
C LYS A 6 25.05 -17.99 21.72
N GLY A 7 24.38 -16.89 22.08
CA GLY A 7 23.19 -16.96 22.92
C GLY A 7 22.01 -17.50 22.11
N THR A 8 21.63 -18.77 22.33
CA THR A 8 20.36 -19.29 21.82
C THR A 8 19.23 -18.50 22.47
N LEU A 9 18.52 -17.70 21.69
CA LEU A 9 17.32 -16.99 22.16
C LEU A 9 16.35 -18.02 22.72
N LYS A 10 16.07 -17.93 24.03
CA LYS A 10 15.09 -18.82 24.65
C LYS A 10 13.70 -18.31 24.31
N MET A 11 12.86 -19.21 23.82
CA MET A 11 11.44 -18.93 23.58
C MET A 11 10.82 -18.36 24.88
N GLY A 12 10.36 -17.11 24.84
CA GLY A 12 9.80 -16.40 26.01
C GLY A 12 10.64 -15.26 26.58
N GLN A 13 11.80 -14.91 26.02
CA GLN A 13 12.50 -13.68 26.41
C GLN A 13 11.70 -12.43 26.01
N LYS A 14 11.42 -11.56 26.98
CA LYS A 14 10.84 -10.24 26.76
C LYS A 14 11.96 -9.27 26.40
N PHE A 15 11.78 -8.51 25.33
CA PHE A 15 12.66 -7.42 24.93
C PHE A 15 11.91 -6.10 25.13
N GLN A 16 12.57 -5.14 25.76
CA GLN A 16 12.04 -3.79 25.96
C GLN A 16 12.72 -2.85 24.98
N ALA A 17 11.96 -1.93 24.38
CA ALA A 17 12.52 -0.84 23.61
C ALA A 17 13.38 0.08 24.52
N PRO A 18 14.42 0.73 24.00
CA PRO A 18 14.94 0.59 22.64
C PRO A 18 15.84 -0.64 22.47
N PHE A 19 15.79 -1.29 21.30
CA PHE A 19 16.77 -2.31 20.92
C PHE A 19 17.03 -2.32 19.42
N SER A 20 18.12 -2.98 19.00
CA SER A 20 18.51 -3.10 17.60
C SER A 20 19.08 -4.48 17.30
N ILE A 21 18.83 -4.95 16.09
CA ILE A 21 19.42 -6.15 15.52
C ILE A 21 20.43 -5.70 14.46
N LEU A 22 21.65 -6.20 14.58
CA LEU A 22 22.77 -5.89 13.71
C LEU A 22 23.01 -7.08 12.78
N ASP A 23 23.49 -6.81 11.56
CA ASP A 23 24.07 -7.84 10.71
C ASP A 23 25.49 -8.23 11.18
N GLU A 24 26.11 -9.20 10.51
CA GLU A 24 27.46 -9.70 10.81
C GLU A 24 28.55 -8.61 10.76
N ASN A 25 28.29 -7.51 10.06
CA ASN A 25 29.21 -6.39 9.91
C ASN A 25 28.93 -5.26 10.92
N GLY A 26 28.00 -5.47 11.86
CA GLY A 26 27.61 -4.47 12.85
C GLY A 26 26.68 -3.38 12.31
N LYS A 27 26.08 -3.55 11.13
CA LYS A 27 25.10 -2.59 10.60
C LYS A 27 23.71 -2.91 11.16
N VAL A 28 23.01 -1.90 11.66
CA VAL A 28 21.62 -2.06 12.11
C VAL A 28 20.72 -2.43 10.93
N ILE A 29 20.02 -3.56 11.04
CA ILE A 29 19.05 -4.03 10.03
C ILE A 29 17.61 -3.90 10.51
N PHE A 30 17.38 -3.98 11.83
CA PHE A 30 16.09 -3.80 12.47
C PHE A 30 16.25 -3.02 13.77
N SER A 31 15.35 -2.10 14.07
CA SER A 31 15.33 -1.40 15.36
C SER A 31 13.93 -1.13 15.88
N VAL A 32 13.81 -1.09 17.20
CA VAL A 32 12.62 -0.64 17.93
C VAL A 32 13.02 0.51 18.83
N SER A 33 12.26 1.59 18.81
CA SER A 33 12.53 2.82 19.57
C SER A 33 11.27 3.40 20.18
N ASP A 34 11.41 4.08 21.31
CA ASP A 34 10.38 4.97 21.87
C ASP A 34 10.52 6.42 21.33
N ASP A 35 11.65 6.73 20.67
CA ASP A 35 11.84 8.02 20.00
C ASP A 35 10.97 8.09 18.74
N PRO A 36 10.26 9.21 18.48
CA PRO A 36 9.43 9.33 17.29
C PRO A 36 10.28 9.32 16.00
N TYR A 37 9.67 8.86 14.90
CA TYR A 37 10.33 8.75 13.58
C TYR A 37 11.04 10.04 13.12
N SER A 38 10.53 11.21 13.52
CA SER A 38 11.11 12.52 13.20
C SER A 38 12.50 12.77 13.79
N VAL A 39 12.90 12.03 14.83
CA VAL A 39 14.24 12.10 15.44
C VAL A 39 15.28 11.32 14.61
N GLY A 40 14.81 10.55 13.63
CA GLY A 40 15.63 9.78 12.70
C GLY A 40 15.42 8.27 12.85
N PHE A 41 15.48 7.55 11.74
CA PHE A 41 15.33 6.10 11.70
C PHE A 41 16.67 5.38 11.88
N ARG A 42 16.62 4.14 12.37
CA ARG A 42 17.82 3.31 12.56
C ARG A 42 17.64 1.96 11.84
N GLY A 43 18.47 1.71 10.83
CA GLY A 43 18.47 0.45 10.08
C GLY A 43 17.45 0.38 8.94
N ARG A 44 17.25 -0.82 8.39
CA ARG A 44 16.35 -1.03 7.24
C ARG A 44 14.88 -1.14 7.64
N VAL A 45 14.61 -1.77 8.77
CA VAL A 45 13.26 -1.87 9.33
C VAL A 45 13.27 -1.18 10.67
N HIS A 46 12.31 -0.28 10.89
CA HIS A 46 12.26 0.53 12.09
C HIS A 46 10.84 0.55 12.65
N VAL A 47 10.69 0.27 13.95
CA VAL A 47 9.43 0.32 14.68
C VAL A 47 9.54 1.43 15.70
N ALA A 48 8.65 2.42 15.63
CA ALA A 48 8.67 3.57 16.54
C ALA A 48 7.34 4.34 16.54
N PRO A 49 7.13 5.27 17.49
CA PRO A 49 5.96 6.13 17.49
C PRO A 49 5.87 7.01 16.23
N GLY A 50 4.69 7.01 15.61
CA GLY A 50 4.29 7.93 14.56
C GLY A 50 3.55 9.15 15.07
N SER A 51 2.99 9.93 14.14
CA SER A 51 2.16 11.08 14.46
C SER A 51 0.83 10.63 15.08
N GLY A 52 0.72 10.72 16.41
CA GLY A 52 -0.47 10.30 17.16
C GLY A 52 -0.20 9.35 18.33
N GLY A 53 1.06 8.98 18.58
CA GLY A 53 1.43 8.08 19.69
C GLY A 53 1.30 6.59 19.36
N ASN A 54 0.73 6.26 18.21
CA ASN A 54 0.68 4.89 17.69
C ASN A 54 2.05 4.45 17.14
N TYR A 55 2.33 3.16 17.21
CA TYR A 55 3.54 2.59 16.62
C TYR A 55 3.33 2.27 15.14
N ASN A 56 4.31 2.62 14.33
CA ASN A 56 4.36 2.23 12.93
C ASN A 56 5.65 1.46 12.65
N ILE A 57 5.65 0.76 11.52
CA ILE A 57 6.79 0.06 10.94
C ILE A 57 7.16 0.78 9.65
N TRP A 58 8.41 1.21 9.54
CA TRP A 58 8.98 1.79 8.33
C TRP A 58 10.03 0.85 7.74
N VAL A 59 10.05 0.76 6.42
CA VAL A 59 11.03 -0.03 5.67
C VAL A 59 11.77 0.87 4.69
N HIS A 60 13.10 0.86 4.79
CA HIS A 60 14.01 1.62 3.94
C HIS A 60 14.82 0.71 3.04
N ASN A 61 15.10 1.18 1.83
CA ASN A 61 16.01 0.50 0.90
C ASN A 61 17.49 0.70 1.32
N ALA A 62 18.41 0.20 0.49
CA ALA A 62 19.85 0.30 0.77
C ALA A 62 20.38 1.74 0.82
N SER A 63 19.74 2.68 0.12
CA SER A 63 20.10 4.11 0.13
C SER A 63 19.48 4.89 1.29
N GLY A 64 18.71 4.23 2.17
CA GLY A 64 18.00 4.90 3.27
C GLY A 64 16.71 5.61 2.84
N THR A 65 16.22 5.36 1.63
CA THR A 65 14.94 5.89 1.16
C THR A 65 13.81 5.02 1.68
N LEU A 66 12.75 5.64 2.20
CA LEU A 66 11.54 4.93 2.62
C LEU A 66 10.85 4.29 1.41
N VAL A 67 10.56 3.00 1.51
CA VAL A 67 9.91 2.20 0.44
C VAL A 67 8.60 1.56 0.88
N ALA A 68 8.38 1.38 2.18
CA ALA A 68 7.08 0.99 2.70
C ALA A 68 6.88 1.46 4.14
N THR A 69 5.62 1.64 4.53
CA THR A 69 5.22 1.92 5.89
C THR A 69 3.90 1.22 6.21
N MET A 70 3.73 0.81 7.46
CA MET A 70 2.45 0.30 7.95
C MET A 70 2.26 0.67 9.41
N GLY A 71 1.01 0.73 9.85
CA GLY A 71 0.69 0.96 11.25
C GLY A 71 -0.71 1.49 11.41
N GLU A 72 -0.90 2.38 12.38
CA GLU A 72 -2.22 2.87 12.77
C GLU A 72 -2.30 4.39 12.61
N SER A 73 -3.30 4.83 11.86
CA SER A 73 -3.63 6.25 11.71
C SER A 73 -4.17 6.84 13.00
N LYS A 74 -4.18 8.17 13.10
CA LYS A 74 -4.69 8.91 14.27
C LYS A 74 -6.13 8.55 14.67
N ALA A 75 -6.93 8.03 13.73
CA ALA A 75 -8.32 7.65 13.96
C ALA A 75 -8.52 6.17 14.36
N GLY A 76 -7.44 5.43 14.62
CA GLY A 76 -7.51 4.00 14.95
C GLY A 76 -7.57 3.07 13.73
N ALA A 77 -7.64 3.62 12.51
CA ALA A 77 -7.66 2.81 11.31
C ALA A 77 -6.24 2.37 10.94
N GLY A 78 -6.07 1.07 10.67
CA GLY A 78 -4.83 0.54 10.11
C GLY A 78 -4.55 1.11 8.72
N PHE A 79 -3.27 1.23 8.39
CA PHE A 79 -2.82 1.58 7.05
C PHE A 79 -1.58 0.80 6.63
N PHE A 80 -1.42 0.70 5.31
CA PHE A 80 -0.21 0.26 4.64
C PHE A 80 0.06 1.22 3.47
N SER A 81 1.31 1.57 3.24
CA SER A 81 1.74 2.29 2.04
C SER A 81 3.01 1.67 1.49
N ALA A 82 3.05 1.50 0.17
CA ALA A 82 4.26 1.24 -0.60
C ALA A 82 4.62 2.51 -1.38
N LEU A 83 5.89 2.90 -1.29
CA LEU A 83 6.39 4.15 -1.84
C LEU A 83 7.26 3.90 -3.07
N MET A 84 7.11 4.76 -4.07
CA MET A 84 7.99 4.86 -5.22
C MET A 84 8.68 6.22 -5.20
N ASN A 85 10.01 6.23 -5.13
CA ASN A 85 10.82 7.46 -5.05
C ASN A 85 10.43 8.38 -3.89
N GLY A 86 10.11 7.79 -2.73
CA GLY A 86 9.75 8.53 -1.51
C GLY A 86 8.34 9.12 -1.50
N LYS A 87 7.48 8.73 -2.46
CA LYS A 87 6.07 9.12 -2.52
C LYS A 87 5.18 7.89 -2.54
N ASP A 88 4.00 8.01 -1.95
CA ASP A 88 3.02 6.93 -1.96
C ASP A 88 2.67 6.53 -3.41
N ALA A 89 2.79 5.23 -3.70
CA ALA A 89 2.42 4.66 -4.98
C ALA A 89 1.20 3.75 -4.82
N VAL A 90 1.12 3.05 -3.69
CA VAL A 90 -0.02 2.22 -3.32
C VAL A 90 -0.33 2.44 -1.85
N THR A 91 -1.58 2.74 -1.53
CA THR A 91 -2.07 2.94 -0.17
C THR A 91 -3.24 2.01 0.12
N MET A 92 -3.26 1.44 1.33
CA MET A 92 -4.39 0.74 1.89
C MET A 92 -4.73 1.37 3.22
N THR A 93 -5.98 1.75 3.40
CA THR A 93 -6.50 2.35 4.63
C THR A 93 -7.80 1.66 5.01
N GLY A 94 -8.35 1.99 6.17
CA GLY A 94 -9.71 1.56 6.53
C GLY A 94 -10.81 2.02 5.55
N GLU A 95 -10.51 2.98 4.67
CA GLU A 95 -11.47 3.50 3.69
C GLU A 95 -11.36 2.81 2.32
N GLY A 96 -10.24 2.12 2.04
CA GLY A 96 -10.03 1.43 0.79
C GLY A 96 -8.57 1.26 0.36
N PHE A 97 -8.41 0.98 -0.91
CA PHE A 97 -7.16 0.80 -1.64
C PHE A 97 -7.02 1.91 -2.68
N GLY A 98 -5.88 2.58 -2.72
CA GLY A 98 -5.55 3.63 -3.66
C GLY A 98 -4.25 3.34 -4.41
N VAL A 99 -4.18 3.76 -5.67
CA VAL A 99 -2.96 3.78 -6.49
C VAL A 99 -2.72 5.21 -6.95
N GLU A 100 -1.51 5.70 -6.78
CA GLU A 100 -1.10 7.06 -7.10
C GLU A 100 0.08 7.06 -8.07
N ASN A 101 0.23 8.15 -8.83
CA ASN A 101 1.44 8.37 -9.62
C ASN A 101 2.55 9.06 -8.80
N ALA A 102 3.73 9.23 -9.39
CA ALA A 102 4.86 9.94 -8.76
C ALA A 102 4.60 11.43 -8.46
N ALA A 103 3.46 12.00 -8.84
CA ALA A 103 3.03 13.33 -8.46
C ALA A 103 2.02 13.34 -7.28
N GLY A 104 1.68 12.17 -6.71
CA GLY A 104 0.65 12.02 -5.67
C GLY A 104 -0.77 12.14 -6.21
N LYS A 105 -0.97 11.97 -7.53
CA LYS A 105 -2.30 11.98 -8.14
C LYS A 105 -2.87 10.57 -8.15
N LEU A 106 -4.03 10.42 -7.52
CA LEU A 106 -4.82 9.18 -7.53
C LEU A 106 -5.18 8.75 -8.97
N LEU A 107 -4.75 7.55 -9.33
CA LEU A 107 -5.00 6.89 -10.61
C LEU A 107 -6.20 5.94 -10.51
N ALA A 108 -6.29 5.20 -9.41
CA ALA A 108 -7.36 4.25 -9.14
C ALA A 108 -7.64 4.19 -7.63
N HIS A 109 -8.89 3.93 -7.28
CA HIS A 109 -9.31 3.72 -5.90
C HIS A 109 -10.44 2.70 -5.83
N MET A 110 -10.35 1.77 -4.88
CA MET A 110 -11.41 0.84 -4.51
C MET A 110 -11.67 1.01 -3.03
N GLY A 111 -12.84 1.49 -2.65
CA GLY A 111 -13.14 1.73 -1.24
C GLY A 111 -14.62 1.99 -1.01
N LEU A 112 -14.97 2.50 0.16
CA LEU A 112 -16.35 2.87 0.45
C LEU A 112 -16.77 4.11 -0.35
N ASP A 113 -18.03 4.16 -0.77
CA ASP A 113 -18.59 5.37 -1.37
C ASP A 113 -18.67 6.49 -0.31
N PRO A 114 -18.04 7.67 -0.52
CA PRO A 114 -18.16 8.79 0.41
C PRO A 114 -19.60 9.22 0.68
N ALA A 115 -20.50 9.05 -0.29
CA ALA A 115 -21.92 9.35 -0.16
C ALA A 115 -22.73 8.21 0.49
N ASN A 116 -22.20 6.98 0.50
CA ASN A 116 -22.84 5.83 1.13
C ASN A 116 -21.81 4.80 1.60
N LYS A 117 -21.42 4.92 2.87
CA LYS A 117 -20.40 4.05 3.49
C LYS A 117 -20.79 2.58 3.63
N THR A 118 -22.00 2.18 3.22
CA THR A 118 -22.42 0.77 3.17
C THR A 118 -22.21 0.13 1.80
N ARG A 119 -21.77 0.90 0.80
CA ARG A 119 -21.52 0.41 -0.56
C ARG A 119 -20.06 0.57 -0.92
N ALA A 120 -19.49 -0.48 -1.51
CA ALA A 120 -18.18 -0.39 -2.16
C ALA A 120 -18.31 0.34 -3.50
N ARG A 121 -17.29 1.14 -3.83
CA ARG A 121 -17.16 1.89 -5.07
C ARG A 121 -15.74 1.76 -5.60
N ILE A 122 -15.64 1.43 -6.89
CA ILE A 122 -14.39 1.49 -7.65
C ILE A 122 -14.42 2.80 -8.46
N VAL A 123 -13.41 3.65 -8.26
CA VAL A 123 -13.20 4.90 -8.99
C VAL A 123 -11.90 4.77 -9.78
N LEU A 124 -12.03 4.83 -11.11
CA LEU A 124 -10.90 4.83 -12.03
C LEU A 124 -10.74 6.24 -12.61
N ARG A 125 -9.54 6.82 -12.53
CA ARG A 125 -9.19 8.12 -13.13
C ARG A 125 -8.25 7.97 -14.33
N GLY A 126 -7.76 6.75 -14.58
CA GLY A 126 -7.04 6.34 -15.78
C GLY A 126 -7.70 5.13 -16.45
N PRO A 127 -7.08 4.57 -17.51
CA PRO A 127 -7.56 3.36 -18.15
C PRO A 127 -7.35 2.14 -17.23
N LEU A 128 -8.33 1.24 -17.24
CA LEU A 128 -8.25 -0.12 -16.71
C LEU A 128 -8.32 -1.07 -17.90
N SER A 129 -7.27 -1.84 -18.14
CA SER A 129 -7.28 -2.87 -19.17
C SER A 129 -7.04 -4.25 -18.54
N LEU A 130 -7.95 -5.19 -18.80
CA LEU A 130 -7.76 -6.61 -18.52
C LEU A 130 -7.26 -7.28 -19.79
N THR A 131 -6.25 -8.14 -19.69
CA THR A 131 -5.69 -8.88 -20.83
C THR A 131 -5.80 -10.39 -20.61
N ASP A 132 -5.93 -11.15 -21.68
CA ASP A 132 -5.85 -12.61 -21.65
C ASP A 132 -4.38 -13.09 -21.58
N GLU A 133 -4.17 -14.40 -21.50
CA GLU A 133 -2.83 -15.01 -21.44
C GLU A 133 -1.99 -14.75 -22.72
N ALA A 134 -2.63 -14.40 -23.83
CA ALA A 134 -1.98 -14.02 -25.09
C ALA A 134 -1.71 -12.51 -25.19
N GLY A 135 -2.09 -11.72 -24.17
CA GLY A 135 -1.91 -10.27 -24.13
C GLY A 135 -3.00 -9.47 -24.84
N ASN A 136 -4.08 -10.11 -25.32
CA ASN A 136 -5.19 -9.39 -25.94
C ASN A 136 -6.04 -8.71 -24.87
N THR A 137 -6.48 -7.47 -25.12
CA THR A 137 -7.39 -6.76 -24.21
C THR A 137 -8.79 -7.37 -24.22
N VAL A 138 -9.22 -7.88 -23.07
CA VAL A 138 -10.55 -8.49 -22.84
C VAL A 138 -11.54 -7.46 -22.30
N VAL A 139 -11.09 -6.57 -21.42
CA VAL A 139 -11.89 -5.45 -20.89
C VAL A 139 -11.05 -4.18 -20.95
N ASP A 140 -11.62 -3.09 -21.41
CA ASP A 140 -11.03 -1.75 -21.30
C ASP A 140 -12.07 -0.78 -20.72
N ALA A 141 -11.71 -0.08 -19.65
CA ALA A 141 -12.58 0.84 -18.93
C ALA A 141 -11.84 2.13 -18.55
N GLY A 142 -12.35 3.27 -19.00
CA GLY A 142 -11.76 4.58 -18.75
C GLY A 142 -11.88 5.45 -20.00
N SER A 143 -12.12 6.75 -19.83
CA SER A 143 -12.34 7.67 -20.95
C SER A 143 -11.32 8.81 -20.92
N PRO A 144 -10.60 9.06 -22.03
CA PRO A 144 -10.00 10.35 -22.26
C PRO A 144 -11.14 11.34 -22.55
N GLN A 145 -11.34 12.29 -21.64
CA GLN A 145 -11.94 13.62 -21.86
C GLN A 145 -13.34 13.93 -21.34
N VAL A 146 -14.33 13.03 -21.22
CA VAL A 146 -15.69 13.48 -20.81
C VAL A 146 -16.52 12.43 -20.07
N GLY A 147 -16.40 12.36 -18.74
CA GLY A 147 -17.44 11.95 -17.75
C GLY A 147 -18.23 10.64 -17.91
N LEU A 148 -18.08 9.90 -19.00
CA LEU A 148 -18.78 8.67 -19.36
C LEU A 148 -17.67 7.63 -19.56
N GLY A 149 -17.42 6.83 -18.53
CA GLY A 149 -16.51 5.68 -18.68
C GLY A 149 -17.11 4.73 -19.70
N ALA A 150 -16.47 4.56 -20.86
CA ALA A 150 -16.80 3.49 -21.77
C ALA A 150 -16.18 2.21 -21.21
N VAL A 151 -16.97 1.15 -21.06
CA VAL A 151 -16.47 -0.21 -20.84
C VAL A 151 -16.60 -0.96 -22.16
N ARG A 152 -15.48 -1.39 -22.73
CA ARG A 152 -15.44 -2.25 -23.91
C ARG A 152 -15.06 -3.65 -23.47
N ALA A 153 -15.88 -4.64 -23.80
CA ALA A 153 -15.59 -6.04 -23.56
C ALA A 153 -15.43 -6.76 -24.91
N TRP A 154 -14.36 -7.52 -25.07
CA TRP A 154 -14.11 -8.33 -26.26
C TRP A 154 -14.95 -9.64 -26.20
N PRO A 155 -15.42 -10.21 -27.33
CA PRO A 155 -15.28 -9.77 -28.73
C PRO A 155 -16.24 -8.65 -29.17
N ASN A 156 -17.22 -8.27 -28.36
CA ASN A 156 -18.31 -7.38 -28.77
C ASN A 156 -18.06 -5.93 -28.33
N ALA A 157 -17.06 -5.29 -28.96
CA ALA A 157 -16.59 -3.92 -28.69
C ALA A 157 -17.61 -2.77 -28.86
N ASN A 158 -18.89 -3.07 -29.11
CA ASN A 158 -19.96 -2.09 -29.37
C ASN A 158 -21.05 -2.07 -28.29
N CYS A 159 -20.69 -2.12 -27.00
CA CYS A 159 -21.61 -1.80 -25.92
C CYS A 159 -21.83 -0.27 -25.85
N ARG A 160 -22.52 0.30 -26.84
CA ARG A 160 -23.00 1.69 -26.79
C ARG A 160 -24.17 1.76 -25.81
N ALA A 161 -24.20 2.82 -25.00
CA ALA A 161 -25.01 3.01 -23.79
C ALA A 161 -26.55 3.04 -23.95
N SER A 162 -27.14 2.45 -25.00
CA SER A 162 -28.59 2.46 -25.20
C SER A 162 -29.31 1.18 -24.75
N ALA A 163 -28.60 0.09 -24.45
CA ALA A 163 -29.14 -1.07 -23.76
C ALA A 163 -27.98 -1.84 -23.12
N LEU A 164 -28.02 -2.09 -21.81
CA LEU A 164 -27.08 -3.00 -21.16
C LEU A 164 -27.20 -4.38 -21.84
N PRO A 165 -26.16 -4.87 -22.55
CA PRO A 165 -26.23 -6.20 -23.13
C PRO A 165 -26.24 -7.24 -22.00
N ALA A 166 -26.88 -8.39 -22.28
CA ALA A 166 -27.07 -9.46 -21.30
C ALA A 166 -25.77 -9.94 -20.64
N CYS A 167 -24.61 -9.73 -21.28
CA CYS A 167 -23.30 -10.09 -20.74
C CYS A 167 -22.82 -9.26 -19.53
N ILE A 168 -23.48 -8.14 -19.20
CA ILE A 168 -23.17 -7.34 -17.98
C ILE A 168 -24.19 -7.61 -16.86
N LYS A 169 -25.33 -8.24 -17.17
CA LYS A 169 -26.23 -8.76 -16.15
C LYS A 169 -25.65 -10.09 -15.66
N GLY A 170 -24.86 -10.05 -14.59
CA GLY A 170 -24.55 -11.27 -13.84
C GLY A 170 -25.85 -12.02 -13.52
N ASN A 171 -25.82 -13.34 -13.65
CA ASN A 171 -26.95 -14.22 -13.30
C ASN A 171 -27.40 -14.02 -11.86
#